data_AF-X1NI43-F1
#
_entry.id   AF-X1NI43-F1
#
_cell.length_a   1.000
_cell.length_b   1.000
_cell.length_c   1.000
_cell.angle_alpha   90.00
_cell.angle_beta   90.00
_cell.angle_gamma   90.00
#
_symmetry.space_group_name_H-M   'P 1'
#
loop_
_entity.id
_entity.type
_entity.pdbx_description
1 polymer ?
#
loop_
_entity_poly.entity_id
_entity_poly.type
_entity_poly.pdbx_seq_one_letter_code
_entity_poly.pdbx_strand_id
1 'polypeptide(L)'
;MRDKFQKAKRVLLIWGVFLIVILSTQVALGASELRLADFKKANIDWRQAAGESIDVLVCTFYDTEVLETQLDTFEKLTGIKVTYHSLPEVELRRKTLVSLASRSGAYDVVMPDIMGLPK
;
A
#
# COMPACT_ATOMS: atom_id res chain seq x y z
N MET A 1 -5.63 -61.41 1.06
CA MET A 1 -5.19 -60.46 2.11
C MET A 1 -4.25 -59.36 1.61
N ARG A 2 -3.38 -59.60 0.61
CA ARG A 2 -2.37 -58.64 0.09
C ARG A 2 -2.92 -57.35 -0.55
N ASP A 3 -4.11 -57.43 -1.16
CA ASP A 3 -4.71 -56.33 -1.91
C ASP A 3 -5.31 -55.23 -1.01
N LYS A 4 -5.77 -55.61 0.20
CA LYS A 4 -6.25 -54.67 1.23
C LYS A 4 -5.12 -53.79 1.77
N PHE A 5 -3.91 -54.34 1.90
CA PHE A 5 -2.72 -53.60 2.34
C PHE A 5 -2.20 -52.61 1.29
N GLN A 6 -2.34 -52.94 -0.01
CA GLN A 6 -2.01 -52.03 -1.11
C GLN A 6 -2.96 -50.82 -1.16
N LYS A 7 -4.27 -51.05 -0.99
CA LYS A 7 -5.27 -49.96 -0.91
C LYS A 7 -5.06 -49.07 0.32
N ALA A 8 -4.78 -49.66 1.49
CA ALA A 8 -4.49 -48.91 2.71
C ALA A 8 -3.23 -48.02 2.56
N LYS A 9 -2.16 -48.51 1.93
CA LYS A 9 -0.96 -47.71 1.65
C LYS A 9 -1.22 -46.55 0.68
N ARG A 10 -2.05 -46.77 -0.36
CA ARG A 10 -2.44 -45.71 -1.31
C ARG A 10 -3.30 -44.64 -0.64
N VAL A 11 -4.24 -45.04 0.20
CA VAL A 11 -5.05 -44.10 1.00
C VAL A 11 -4.16 -43.31 1.95
N LEU A 12 -3.24 -43.97 2.67
CA LEU A 12 -2.34 -43.30 3.60
C LEU A 12 -1.37 -42.32 2.90
N LEU A 13 -0.93 -42.65 1.69
CA LEU A 13 -0.14 -41.75 0.83
C LEU A 13 -0.96 -40.54 0.36
N ILE A 14 -2.21 -40.76 -0.07
CA ILE A 14 -3.10 -39.67 -0.50
C ILE A 14 -3.41 -38.73 0.67
N TRP A 15 -3.70 -39.27 1.86
CA TRP A 15 -3.90 -38.47 3.07
C TRP A 15 -2.64 -37.71 3.50
N GLY A 16 -1.45 -38.32 3.37
CA GLY A 16 -0.18 -37.65 3.65
C GLY A 16 0.12 -36.48 2.69
N VAL A 17 -0.15 -36.66 1.40
CA VAL A 17 -0.03 -35.58 0.40
C VAL A 17 -1.06 -34.48 0.64
N PHE A 18 -2.29 -34.84 1.02
CA PHE A 18 -3.32 -33.87 1.37
C PHE A 18 -2.92 -33.04 2.60
N LEU A 19 -2.30 -33.67 3.61
CA LEU A 19 -1.79 -32.99 4.80
C LEU A 19 -0.64 -32.04 4.47
N ILE A 20 0.25 -32.41 3.54
CA ILE A 20 1.37 -31.58 3.08
C ILE A 20 0.89 -30.36 2.27
N VAL A 21 -0.15 -30.53 1.44
CA VAL A 21 -0.77 -29.42 0.68
C VAL A 21 -1.50 -28.42 1.60
N ILE A 22 -2.13 -28.91 2.66
CA ILE A 22 -2.77 -28.04 3.67
C ILE A 22 -1.72 -27.28 4.50
N LEU A 23 -0.57 -27.89 4.77
CA LEU A 23 0.51 -27.25 5.52
C LEU A 23 1.23 -26.16 4.70
N SER A 24 1.37 -26.34 3.38
CA SER A 24 2.00 -25.35 2.51
C SER A 24 1.13 -24.12 2.24
N THR A 25 -0.19 -24.22 2.39
CA THR A 25 -1.10 -23.08 2.20
C THR A 25 -1.08 -22.07 3.36
N GLN A 26 -0.48 -22.40 4.51
CA GLN A 26 -0.49 -21.53 5.70
C GLN A 26 0.64 -20.48 5.72
N VAL A 27 1.61 -20.54 4.80
CA VAL A 27 2.78 -19.63 4.79
C VAL A 27 2.52 -18.32 4.02
N ALA A 28 1.36 -18.16 3.38
CA ALA A 28 1.02 -16.93 2.64
C ALA A 28 0.38 -15.83 3.51
N LEU A 29 0.02 -16.11 4.77
CA LEU A 29 -0.73 -15.19 5.63
C LEU A 29 0.14 -14.39 6.62
N GLY A 30 1.44 -14.23 6.32
CA GLY A 30 2.42 -13.59 7.20
C GLY A 30 2.89 -12.20 6.80
N ALA A 31 2.55 -11.72 5.59
CA ALA A 31 2.84 -10.34 5.20
C ALA A 31 1.84 -9.42 5.90
N SER A 32 2.32 -8.51 6.73
CA SER A 32 1.52 -7.46 7.35
C SER A 32 1.06 -6.44 6.31
N GLU A 33 0.12 -6.83 5.46
CA GLU A 33 -0.64 -5.87 4.66
C GLU A 33 -1.47 -5.00 5.61
N LEU A 34 -1.45 -3.68 5.42
CA LEU A 34 -2.32 -2.75 6.14
C LEU A 34 -3.78 -3.12 5.83
N ARG A 35 -4.43 -3.85 6.73
CA ARG A 35 -5.82 -4.25 6.52
C ARG A 35 -6.73 -3.06 6.81
N LEU A 36 -7.61 -2.74 5.87
CA LEU A 36 -8.66 -1.71 6.06
C LEU A 36 -9.46 -1.93 7.36
N ALA A 37 -9.62 -3.18 7.79
CA ALA A 37 -10.33 -3.54 9.02
C ALA A 37 -9.65 -2.99 10.28
N ASP A 38 -8.33 -2.81 10.29
CA ASP A 38 -7.61 -2.30 11.45
C ASP A 38 -7.84 -0.80 11.65
N PHE A 39 -7.91 -0.02 10.57
CA PHE A 39 -8.23 1.41 10.64
C PHE A 39 -9.66 1.68 11.14
N LYS A 40 -10.60 0.79 10.85
CA LYS A 40 -12.01 0.91 11.30
C LYS A 40 -12.18 0.72 12.82
N LYS A 41 -11.17 0.23 13.54
CA LYS A 41 -11.19 0.15 15.01
C LYS A 41 -10.97 1.51 15.67
N ALA A 42 -10.39 2.47 14.94
CA ALA A 42 -10.19 3.82 15.44
C ALA A 42 -11.51 4.59 15.48
N ASN A 43 -11.69 5.42 16.52
CA ASN A 43 -12.82 6.34 16.63
C ASN A 43 -12.61 7.61 15.77
N ILE A 44 -12.45 7.40 14.46
CA ILE A 44 -12.19 8.44 13.46
C ILE A 44 -13.24 8.32 12.36
N ASP A 45 -13.88 9.44 12.00
CA ASP A 45 -14.66 9.49 10.76
C ASP A 45 -13.71 9.58 9.56
N TRP A 46 -13.34 8.42 9.04
CA TRP A 46 -12.45 8.32 7.89
C TRP A 46 -13.05 8.95 6.62
N ARG A 47 -14.38 9.07 6.50
CA ARG A 47 -15.05 9.56 5.28
C ARG A 47 -15.48 11.02 5.36
N GLN A 48 -15.05 11.77 6.37
CA GLN A 48 -15.41 13.18 6.56
C GLN A 48 -15.14 14.08 5.33
N ALA A 49 -14.14 13.73 4.50
CA ALA A 49 -13.76 14.46 3.29
C ALA A 49 -13.93 13.60 2.02
N ALA A 50 -14.84 12.61 2.04
CA ALA A 50 -15.05 11.74 0.90
C ALA A 50 -15.52 12.53 -0.34
N GLY A 51 -14.92 12.25 -1.50
CA GLY A 51 -15.18 12.95 -2.76
C GLY A 51 -14.23 14.11 -3.05
N GLU A 52 -13.39 14.51 -2.09
CA GLU A 52 -12.32 15.46 -2.34
C GLU A 52 -11.17 14.82 -3.14
N SER A 53 -10.33 15.67 -3.71
CA SER A 53 -9.10 15.29 -4.41
C SER A 53 -7.95 16.13 -3.91
N ILE A 54 -6.78 15.52 -3.74
CA ILE A 54 -5.56 16.22 -3.35
C ILE A 54 -4.43 15.95 -4.35
N ASP A 55 -3.66 16.99 -4.66
CA ASP A 55 -2.47 16.92 -5.49
C ASP A 55 -1.21 16.92 -4.60
N VAL A 56 -0.49 15.80 -4.60
CA VAL A 56 0.63 15.52 -3.71
C VAL A 56 1.94 15.46 -4.50
N LEU A 57 2.87 16.33 -4.16
CA LEU A 57 4.19 16.42 -4.79
C LEU A 57 5.29 15.93 -3.85
N VAL A 58 5.97 14.85 -4.23
CA VAL A 58 6.96 14.16 -3.39
C VAL A 58 8.30 14.04 -4.10
N CYS A 59 9.39 14.23 -3.34
CA CYS A 59 10.74 14.01 -3.83
C CYS A 59 11.01 12.51 -3.95
N THR A 60 11.34 12.02 -5.15
CA THR A 60 11.64 10.60 -5.37
C THR A 60 12.83 10.14 -4.52
N PHE A 61 12.61 9.14 -3.67
CA PHE A 61 13.62 8.47 -2.84
C PHE A 61 13.43 6.94 -2.90
N TYR A 62 14.28 6.19 -2.18
CA TYR A 62 14.26 4.72 -2.18
C TYR A 62 12.97 4.11 -1.63
N ASP A 63 12.17 4.88 -0.90
CA ASP A 63 10.97 4.46 -0.18
C ASP A 63 9.68 5.09 -0.72
N THR A 64 9.76 6.05 -1.65
CA THR A 64 8.55 6.75 -2.14
C THR A 64 7.57 5.87 -2.89
N GLU A 65 8.03 4.77 -3.48
CA GLU A 65 7.17 3.79 -4.14
C GLU A 65 6.26 3.07 -3.15
N VAL A 66 6.67 2.93 -1.88
CA VAL A 66 5.84 2.30 -0.85
C VAL A 66 4.57 3.12 -0.62
N LEU A 67 4.66 4.46 -0.64
CA LEU A 67 3.50 5.33 -0.50
C LEU A 67 2.54 5.17 -1.67
N GLU A 68 3.05 5.03 -2.90
CA GLU A 68 2.22 4.78 -4.09
C GLU A 68 1.40 3.49 -3.94
N THR A 69 1.98 2.42 -3.40
CA THR A 69 1.25 1.15 -3.17
C THR A 69 0.10 1.28 -2.17
N GLN A 70 0.14 2.29 -1.28
CA GLN A 70 -0.86 2.50 -0.24
C GLN A 70 -2.02 3.41 -0.68
N LEU A 71 -1.90 4.10 -1.82
CA LEU A 71 -2.90 5.07 -2.29
C LEU A 71 -4.29 4.44 -2.49
N ASP A 72 -4.36 3.23 -3.04
CA ASP A 72 -5.64 2.52 -3.22
C ASP A 72 -6.31 2.18 -1.86
N THR A 73 -5.51 1.81 -0.86
CA THR A 73 -6.02 1.57 0.50
C THR A 73 -6.51 2.86 1.15
N PHE A 74 -5.77 3.95 0.97
CA PHE A 74 -6.13 5.28 1.45
C PHE A 74 -7.44 5.78 0.81
N GLU A 75 -7.58 5.66 -0.52
CA GLU A 75 -8.79 6.06 -1.24
C GLU A 75 -10.00 5.21 -0.80
N LYS A 76 -9.83 3.90 -0.61
CA LYS A 76 -10.93 3.03 -0.12
C LYS A 76 -11.36 3.38 1.30
N LEU A 77 -10.41 3.76 2.15
CA LEU A 77 -10.65 4.13 3.56
C LEU A 77 -11.34 5.49 3.66
N THR A 78 -10.86 6.49 2.92
CA THR A 78 -11.25 7.90 3.09
C THR A 78 -12.23 8.41 2.03
N GLY A 79 -12.21 7.84 0.83
CA GLY A 79 -12.90 8.37 -0.34
C GLY A 79 -12.23 9.60 -0.97
N ILE A 80 -11.01 9.95 -0.55
CA ILE A 80 -10.22 11.04 -1.13
C ILE A 80 -9.39 10.46 -2.28
N LYS A 81 -9.43 11.13 -3.44
CA LYS A 81 -8.59 10.79 -4.58
C LYS A 81 -7.25 11.49 -4.45
N VAL A 82 -6.15 10.76 -4.67
CA VAL A 82 -4.79 11.33 -4.58
C VAL A 82 -4.14 11.32 -5.95
N THR A 83 -3.79 12.49 -6.46
CA THR A 83 -2.86 12.62 -7.58
C THR A 83 -1.45 12.65 -7.03
N TYR A 84 -0.67 11.60 -7.26
CA TYR A 84 0.68 11.48 -6.73
C TYR A 84 1.72 11.83 -7.79
N HIS A 85 2.59 12.79 -7.47
CA HIS A 85 3.68 13.23 -8.33
C HIS A 85 5.02 12.95 -7.64
N SER A 86 5.71 11.89 -8.08
CA SER A 86 7.09 11.61 -7.67
C SER A 86 8.04 12.27 -8.66
N LEU A 87 8.85 13.24 -8.20
CA LEU A 87 9.84 13.93 -9.04
C LEU A 87 11.22 13.99 -8.37
N PRO A 88 12.32 13.99 -9.14
CA PRO A 88 13.65 14.29 -8.61
C PRO A 88 13.70 15.67 -7.94
N GLU A 89 14.55 15.82 -6.92
CA GLU A 89 14.61 17.00 -6.05
C GLU A 89 14.72 18.34 -6.80
N VAL A 90 15.60 18.40 -7.81
CA VAL A 90 15.82 19.62 -8.60
C VAL A 90 14.55 20.03 -9.34
N GLU A 91 13.81 19.07 -9.89
CA GLU A 91 12.56 19.34 -10.59
C GLU A 91 11.44 19.72 -9.63
N LEU A 92 11.32 18.98 -8.51
CA LEU A 92 10.36 19.27 -7.45
C LEU A 92 10.51 20.70 -6.96
N ARG A 93 11.72 21.12 -6.57
CA ARG A 93 11.96 22.50 -6.09
C ARG A 93 11.54 23.54 -7.11
N ARG A 94 11.88 23.32 -8.39
CA ARG A 94 11.51 24.26 -9.46
C ARG A 94 9.98 24.38 -9.58
N LYS A 95 9.24 23.26 -9.58
CA LYS A 95 7.77 23.28 -9.67
C LYS A 95 7.12 23.88 -8.43
N THR A 96 7.62 23.55 -7.23
CA THR A 96 7.16 24.13 -5.98
C THR A 96 7.36 25.64 -5.96
N LEU A 97 8.54 26.14 -6.35
CA LEU A 97 8.81 27.57 -6.43
C LEU A 97 7.89 28.27 -7.43
N VAL A 98 7.64 27.66 -8.59
CA VAL A 98 6.69 28.21 -9.59
C VAL A 98 5.28 28.27 -9.03
N SER A 99 4.78 27.19 -8.40
CA SER A 99 3.45 27.13 -7.79
C SER A 99 3.28 28.16 -6.65
N LEU A 100 4.32 28.33 -5.83
CA LEU A 100 4.31 29.29 -4.73
C LEU A 100 4.37 30.74 -5.22
N ALA A 101 5.23 31.03 -6.20
CA ALA A 101 5.37 32.36 -6.78
C ALA A 101 4.11 32.81 -7.52
N SER A 102 3.44 31.88 -8.23
CA SER A 102 2.18 32.15 -8.92
C SER A 102 0.97 32.17 -7.97
N ARG A 103 1.13 31.67 -6.73
CA ARG A 103 0.02 31.38 -5.80
C ARG A 103 -1.07 30.52 -6.47
N SER A 104 -0.70 29.62 -7.37
CA SER A 104 -1.67 28.86 -8.14
C SER A 104 -2.39 27.79 -7.32
N GLY A 105 -1.86 27.40 -6.16
CA GLY A 105 -2.41 26.30 -5.37
C GLY A 105 -2.41 24.98 -6.14
N ALA A 106 -1.41 24.76 -6.98
CA ALA A 106 -1.39 23.60 -7.88
C ALA A 106 -1.06 22.27 -7.17
N TYR A 107 -0.58 22.35 -5.93
CA TYR A 107 -0.25 21.20 -5.09
C TYR A 107 -0.71 21.51 -3.66
N ASP A 108 -1.43 20.58 -3.04
CA ASP A 108 -1.93 20.70 -1.66
C ASP A 108 -0.88 20.27 -0.65
N VAL A 109 -0.09 19.26 -1.01
CA VAL A 109 0.97 18.70 -0.17
C VAL A 109 2.26 18.69 -0.95
N VAL A 110 3.33 19.21 -0.33
CA VAL A 110 4.68 19.15 -0.87
C VAL A 110 5.59 18.52 0.16
N MET A 111 6.29 17.46 -0.22
CA MET A 111 7.29 16.78 0.61
C MET A 111 8.69 16.97 -0.02
N PRO A 112 9.36 18.11 0.24
CA PRO A 112 10.71 18.37 -0.22
C PRO A 112 11.75 17.71 0.71
N ASP A 113 12.98 17.55 0.21
CA ASP A 113 14.12 17.27 1.09
C ASP A 113 14.37 18.44 2.06
N ILE A 114 14.71 18.14 3.31
CA ILE A 114 14.92 19.11 4.39
C ILE A 114 16.06 20.08 4.05
N MET A 115 17.05 19.61 3.27
CA MET A 115 18.20 20.41 2.84
C MET A 115 17.82 21.45 1.78
N GLY A 116 16.69 21.26 1.09
CA GLY A 116 16.21 22.12 0.02
C GLY A 116 15.23 23.22 0.45
N LEU A 117 14.85 23.28 1.73
CA LEU A 117 13.95 24.30 2.25
C LEU A 117 14.70 25.63 2.48
N PRO A 118 14.11 26.80 2.12
CA PRO A 118 14.67 28.08 2.49
C PRO A 118 14.74 28.19 4.03
N LYS A 119 15.89 28.62 4.54
CA LYS A 119 16.09 28.91 5.98
C LYS A 119 15.44 30.23 6.36
#